data_AF-A0A5C0XQ38-F1
#
_entry.id   AF-A0A5C0XQ38-F1
#
_cell.length_a   1.000
_cell.length_b   1.000
_cell.length_c   1.000
_cell.angle_alpha   90.00
_cell.angle_beta   90.00
_cell.angle_gamma   90.00
#
_symmetry.space_group_name_H-M   'P 1'
#
loop_
_entity.id
_entity.type
_entity.pdbx_description
1 polymer ?
#
loop_
_entity_poly.entity_id
_entity_poly.type
_entity_poly.pdbx_seq_one_letter_code
_entity_poly.pdbx_strand_id
1 'polypeptide(L)'
;MKELDQILEKCAEEIDPLSHEIAERIRKLKNLPKDEMFLEYLRIIDFTSTTKIPWRKKNYILIILWKYGEKIERLLYSRLEHFGRANVPKRYFRLVDGKILSMLFLVFILFPAFTSHIWSFRLGYEEIQVGKEITFNENLCEYRTAWLYDFKASMVCTIKYGYGKVNIRLNSTNPMEAGVEVQRFISQIPYDYARLESGFSYIQTPRETIGRRIGVCSDFAILTAQVLLDNNVSPVYIIHTLFKGDITGGHATAALFINGTLWIFDWGSAPVTFSEYLDTIDRLWEVREVRVYRLTESSIVLDRVYKGEPESDAWRYVYTLTMLIGIFIIKRREWLWI
;
A
#
# COMPACT_ATOMS: atom_id res chain seq x y z
N MET A 1 -7.69 -31.43 7.12
CA MET A 1 -8.98 -31.44 6.41
C MET A 1 -10.13 -31.31 7.38
N LYS A 2 -10.32 -32.24 8.33
CA LYS A 2 -11.39 -32.13 9.35
C LYS A 2 -11.45 -30.78 10.08
N GLU A 3 -10.30 -30.19 10.41
CA GLU A 3 -10.23 -28.87 11.06
C GLU A 3 -10.66 -27.71 10.13
N LEU A 4 -10.29 -27.77 8.85
CA LEU A 4 -10.67 -26.77 7.85
C LEU A 4 -12.18 -26.81 7.59
N ASP A 5 -12.76 -28.01 7.49
CA ASP A 5 -14.21 -28.18 7.29
C ASP A 5 -15.03 -27.64 8.47
N GLN A 6 -14.50 -27.79 9.69
CA GLN A 6 -15.10 -27.22 10.91
C GLN A 6 -15.04 -25.69 10.93
N ILE A 7 -13.94 -25.11 10.46
CA ILE A 7 -13.77 -23.65 10.37
C ILE A 7 -14.71 -23.07 9.31
N LEU A 8 -14.82 -23.72 8.15
CA LEU A 8 -15.76 -23.32 7.11
C LEU A 8 -17.21 -23.42 7.59
N GLU A 9 -17.58 -24.47 8.32
CA GLU A 9 -18.95 -24.59 8.87
C GLU A 9 -19.24 -23.49 9.90
N LYS A 10 -18.35 -23.26 10.85
CA LYS A 10 -18.52 -22.19 11.85
C LYS A 10 -18.62 -20.80 11.20
N CYS A 11 -17.83 -20.57 10.15
CA CYS A 11 -17.90 -19.34 9.36
C CYS A 11 -19.27 -19.19 8.69
N ALA A 12 -19.78 -20.25 8.07
CA ALA A 12 -21.10 -20.27 7.45
C ALA A 12 -22.22 -20.07 8.48
N GLU A 13 -22.18 -20.76 9.63
CA GLU A 13 -23.14 -20.63 10.73
C GLU A 13 -23.22 -19.20 11.28
N GLU A 14 -22.08 -18.52 11.46
CA GLU A 14 -22.04 -17.12 11.93
C GLU A 14 -22.62 -16.15 10.86
N ILE A 15 -22.49 -16.46 9.57
CA ILE A 15 -22.94 -15.61 8.46
C ILE A 15 -24.39 -15.87 8.07
N ASP A 16 -24.91 -17.09 8.23
CA ASP A 16 -26.25 -17.51 7.83
C ASP A 16 -27.38 -16.56 8.28
N PRO A 17 -27.43 -16.08 9.55
CA PRO A 17 -28.46 -15.12 9.98
C PRO A 17 -28.32 -13.73 9.34
N LEU A 18 -27.15 -13.39 8.79
CA LEU A 18 -26.89 -12.11 8.11
C LEU A 18 -27.13 -12.20 6.59
N SER A 19 -26.72 -13.31 5.98
CA SER A 19 -26.91 -13.62 4.56
C SER A 19 -26.77 -15.12 4.30
N HIS A 20 -27.91 -15.79 4.11
CA HIS A 20 -27.96 -17.22 3.77
C HIS A 20 -27.22 -17.55 2.46
N GLU A 21 -27.30 -16.66 1.45
CA GLU A 21 -26.60 -16.88 0.17
C GLU A 21 -25.08 -16.97 0.36
N ILE A 22 -24.50 -16.07 1.16
CA ILE A 22 -23.05 -16.04 1.40
C ILE A 22 -22.64 -17.26 2.24
N ALA A 23 -23.44 -17.65 3.23
CA ALA A 23 -23.21 -18.86 4.01
C ALA A 23 -23.20 -20.13 3.14
N GLU A 24 -24.13 -20.26 2.20
CA GLU A 24 -24.17 -21.39 1.26
C GLU A 24 -22.94 -21.42 0.34
N ARG A 25 -22.47 -20.26 -0.13
CA ARG A 25 -21.22 -20.19 -0.91
C ARG A 25 -20.02 -20.68 -0.09
N ILE A 26 -19.95 -20.34 1.20
CA ILE A 26 -18.89 -20.83 2.10
C ILE A 26 -18.99 -22.34 2.30
N ARG A 27 -20.20 -22.89 2.48
CA ARG A 27 -20.40 -24.35 2.61
C ARG A 27 -19.93 -25.11 1.37
N LYS A 28 -20.12 -24.55 0.17
CA LYS A 28 -19.66 -25.15 -1.10
C LYS A 28 -18.14 -25.28 -1.21
N LEU A 29 -17.37 -24.46 -0.49
CA LEU A 29 -15.91 -24.53 -0.50
C LEU A 29 -15.36 -25.88 -0.04
N LYS A 30 -16.11 -26.61 0.81
CA LYS A 30 -15.74 -27.94 1.29
C LYS A 30 -15.56 -28.98 0.18
N ASN A 31 -16.20 -28.75 -0.96
CA ASN A 31 -16.17 -29.66 -2.10
C ASN A 31 -15.09 -29.30 -3.13
N LEU A 32 -14.31 -28.23 -2.89
CA LEU A 32 -13.29 -27.78 -3.83
C LEU A 32 -11.89 -28.35 -3.51
N PRO A 33 -11.04 -28.53 -4.53
CA PRO A 33 -9.60 -28.74 -4.35
C PRO A 33 -8.97 -27.64 -3.49
N LYS A 34 -7.94 -27.97 -2.70
CA LYS A 34 -7.31 -27.04 -1.74
C LYS A 34 -6.76 -25.77 -2.39
N ASP A 35 -6.17 -25.93 -3.57
CA ASP A 35 -5.59 -24.89 -4.40
C ASP A 35 -6.64 -23.92 -4.95
N GLU A 36 -7.87 -24.39 -5.18
CA GLU A 36 -8.99 -23.55 -5.63
C GLU A 36 -9.80 -22.95 -4.46
N MET A 37 -9.78 -23.60 -3.31
CA MET A 37 -10.60 -23.26 -2.16
C MET A 37 -10.36 -21.84 -1.64
N PHE A 38 -9.09 -21.42 -1.50
CA PHE A 38 -8.79 -20.07 -1.02
C PHE A 38 -9.13 -19.00 -2.06
N LEU A 39 -8.90 -19.27 -3.35
CA LEU A 39 -9.28 -18.35 -4.42
C LEU A 39 -10.81 -18.15 -4.46
N GLU A 40 -11.58 -19.22 -4.32
CA GLU A 40 -13.04 -19.12 -4.23
C GLU A 40 -13.49 -18.43 -2.94
N TYR A 41 -12.78 -18.63 -1.83
CA TYR A 41 -13.01 -17.85 -0.60
C TYR A 41 -12.84 -16.34 -0.82
N LEU A 42 -11.79 -15.92 -1.54
CA LEU A 42 -11.58 -14.52 -1.91
C LEU A 42 -12.69 -13.97 -2.82
N ARG A 43 -13.19 -14.79 -3.76
CA ARG A 43 -14.36 -14.42 -4.59
C ARG A 43 -15.63 -14.22 -3.76
N ILE A 44 -15.81 -14.99 -2.68
CA ILE A 44 -16.94 -14.78 -1.75
C ILE A 44 -16.81 -13.44 -1.01
N ILE A 45 -15.60 -13.04 -0.63
CA ILE A 45 -15.34 -11.71 -0.03
C ILE A 45 -15.69 -10.61 -1.03
N ASP A 46 -15.22 -10.71 -2.27
CA ASP A 46 -15.50 -9.74 -3.33
C ASP A 46 -17.01 -9.65 -3.63
N PHE A 47 -17.66 -10.80 -3.78
CA PHE A 47 -19.11 -10.90 -3.93
C PHE A 47 -19.84 -10.21 -2.76
N THR A 48 -19.42 -10.47 -1.52
CA THR A 48 -20.00 -9.83 -0.32
C THR A 48 -19.87 -8.31 -0.36
N SER A 49 -18.71 -7.81 -0.79
CA SER A 49 -18.42 -6.38 -0.87
C SER A 49 -19.32 -5.65 -1.88
N THR A 50 -19.66 -6.30 -2.99
CA THR A 50 -20.45 -5.75 -4.10
C THR A 50 -21.96 -6.01 -3.96
N THR A 51 -22.37 -7.01 -3.19
CA THR A 51 -23.78 -7.36 -3.00
C THR A 51 -24.57 -6.20 -2.38
N LYS A 52 -25.80 -5.98 -2.84
CA LYS A 52 -26.72 -4.97 -2.31
C LYS A 52 -27.32 -5.41 -0.96
N ILE A 53 -26.51 -5.34 0.10
CA ILE A 53 -26.90 -5.61 1.50
C ILE A 53 -26.75 -4.30 2.29
N PRO A 54 -27.62 -4.03 3.30
CA PRO A 54 -27.43 -2.89 4.19
C PRO A 54 -26.02 -2.81 4.77
N TRP A 55 -25.41 -1.62 4.73
CA TRP A 55 -24.00 -1.37 5.08
C TRP A 55 -23.57 -2.04 6.40
N ARG A 56 -24.38 -1.92 7.46
CA ARG A 56 -24.06 -2.51 8.78
C ARG A 56 -23.93 -4.02 8.69
N LYS A 57 -24.90 -4.69 8.05
CA LYS A 57 -24.88 -6.14 7.85
C LYS A 57 -23.68 -6.56 6.99
N LYS A 58 -23.41 -5.83 5.91
CA LYS A 58 -22.25 -6.07 5.04
C LYS A 58 -20.94 -6.04 5.81
N ASN A 59 -20.72 -5.01 6.64
CA ASN A 59 -19.49 -4.90 7.44
C ASN A 59 -19.36 -6.04 8.46
N TYR A 60 -20.46 -6.45 9.11
CA TYR A 60 -20.44 -7.61 10.00
C TYR A 60 -20.03 -8.89 9.25
N ILE A 61 -20.60 -9.13 8.06
CA ILE A 61 -20.25 -10.30 7.25
C ILE A 61 -18.76 -10.25 6.85
N LEU A 62 -18.25 -9.09 6.40
CA LEU A 62 -16.84 -8.93 6.03
C LEU A 62 -15.89 -9.14 7.22
N ILE A 63 -16.24 -8.67 8.42
CA ILE A 63 -15.44 -8.93 9.63
C ILE A 63 -15.41 -10.43 9.96
N ILE A 64 -16.55 -11.12 9.84
CA ILE A 64 -16.60 -12.58 10.05
C ILE A 64 -15.73 -13.28 9.00
N LEU A 65 -15.87 -12.91 7.72
CA LEU A 65 -15.03 -13.45 6.65
C LEU A 65 -13.54 -13.20 6.93
N TRP A 66 -13.12 -12.00 7.34
CA TRP A 66 -11.70 -11.75 7.65
C TRP A 66 -11.19 -12.55 8.86
N LYS A 67 -12.00 -12.66 9.93
CA LYS A 67 -11.71 -13.47 11.11
C LYS A 67 -11.45 -14.94 10.76
N TYR A 68 -12.17 -15.49 9.79
CA TYR A 68 -12.04 -16.88 9.37
C TYR A 68 -11.03 -17.08 8.24
N GLY A 69 -10.85 -16.08 7.37
CA GLY A 69 -9.90 -16.09 6.27
C GLY A 69 -8.46 -16.33 6.73
N GLU A 70 -8.00 -15.65 7.79
CA GLU A 70 -6.67 -15.86 8.37
C GLU A 70 -6.46 -17.33 8.80
N LYS A 71 -7.49 -17.97 9.36
CA LYS A 71 -7.42 -19.36 9.82
C LYS A 71 -7.41 -20.34 8.64
N ILE A 72 -8.21 -20.07 7.62
CA ILE A 72 -8.29 -20.86 6.39
C ILE A 72 -6.95 -20.78 5.66
N GLU A 73 -6.40 -19.58 5.49
CA GLU A 73 -5.09 -19.35 4.87
C GLU A 73 -3.98 -20.12 5.59
N ARG A 74 -3.92 -20.01 6.93
CA ARG A 74 -2.95 -20.76 7.74
C ARG A 74 -3.06 -22.26 7.54
N LEU A 75 -4.26 -22.82 7.44
CA LEU A 75 -4.44 -24.27 7.26
C LEU A 75 -4.14 -24.75 5.84
N LEU A 76 -4.34 -23.90 4.84
CA LEU A 76 -4.06 -24.21 3.44
C LEU A 76 -2.58 -24.01 3.10
N TYR A 77 -1.93 -23.00 3.69
CA TYR A 77 -0.58 -22.56 3.36
C TYR A 77 0.41 -22.63 4.53
N SER A 78 0.17 -23.49 5.52
CA SER A 78 1.00 -23.69 6.73
C SER A 78 2.49 -24.02 6.49
N ARG A 79 2.95 -24.15 5.23
CA ARG A 79 4.38 -24.26 4.89
C ARG A 79 5.14 -22.93 4.80
N LEU A 80 4.49 -21.79 5.01
CA LEU A 80 5.19 -20.53 5.25
C LEU A 80 5.43 -20.38 6.77
N GLU A 81 6.50 -21.03 7.25
CA GLU A 81 6.98 -20.99 8.64
C GLU A 81 7.45 -19.59 9.05
N HIS A 82 6.61 -18.58 9.21
CA HIS A 82 7.01 -17.36 9.93
C HIS A 82 5.91 -16.95 10.92
N PHE A 83 6.31 -16.81 12.19
CA PHE A 83 5.55 -16.37 13.38
C PHE A 83 4.84 -17.46 14.21
N GLY A 84 5.65 -18.30 14.88
CA GLY A 84 5.22 -18.94 16.13
C GLY A 84 5.11 -17.92 17.26
N ARG A 85 3.93 -17.81 17.89
CA ARG A 85 3.75 -17.07 19.15
C ARG A 85 4.37 -17.85 20.30
N ALA A 86 5.35 -17.27 20.99
CA ALA A 86 5.89 -17.83 22.22
C ALA A 86 4.89 -17.66 23.37
N ASN A 87 4.52 -18.77 24.03
CA ASN A 87 3.82 -18.76 25.31
C ASN A 87 4.82 -18.44 26.42
N VAL A 88 4.86 -17.18 26.86
CA VAL A 88 5.67 -16.76 28.01
C VAL A 88 4.80 -16.82 29.28
N PRO A 89 5.22 -17.54 30.34
CA PRO A 89 4.48 -17.56 31.59
C PRO A 89 4.53 -16.19 32.29
N LYS A 90 3.37 -15.71 32.75
CA LYS A 90 3.26 -14.46 33.52
C LYS A 90 3.84 -14.66 34.93
N ARG A 91 5.10 -14.27 35.14
CA ARG A 91 5.61 -13.92 36.47
C ARG A 91 5.43 -12.42 36.70
N TYR A 92 4.79 -12.06 37.81
CA TYR A 92 4.79 -10.69 38.30
C TYR A 92 6.20 -10.35 38.81
N PHE A 93 7.01 -9.72 37.96
CA PHE A 93 8.23 -9.06 38.40
C PHE A 93 7.83 -7.78 39.14
N ARG A 94 7.94 -7.79 40.47
CA ARG A 94 8.10 -6.56 41.24
C ARG A 94 9.57 -6.18 41.16
N LEU A 95 9.91 -5.25 40.27
CA LEU A 95 11.13 -4.45 40.31
C LEU A 95 11.10 -3.52 39.10
N VAL A 96 10.76 -2.25 39.30
CA VAL A 96 11.39 -1.20 38.49
C VAL A 96 11.60 0.01 39.39
N ASP A 97 12.86 0.21 39.78
CA ASP A 97 13.34 1.49 40.30
C ASP A 97 12.99 2.57 39.26
N GLY A 98 12.30 3.65 39.66
CA GLY A 98 11.80 4.68 38.74
C GLY A 98 12.90 5.29 37.85
N LYS A 99 14.17 5.20 38.30
CA LYS A 99 15.34 5.60 37.51
C LYS A 99 15.59 4.69 36.30
N ILE A 100 15.37 3.38 36.45
CA ILE A 100 15.49 2.41 35.33
C ILE A 100 14.34 2.63 34.34
N LEU A 101 13.11 2.85 34.83
CA LEU A 101 11.96 3.12 33.94
C LEU A 101 12.15 4.43 33.15
N SER A 102 12.64 5.48 33.82
CA SER A 102 12.96 6.77 33.19
C SER A 102 14.11 6.64 32.17
N MET A 103 15.16 5.88 32.48
CA MET A 103 16.23 5.61 31.54
C MET A 103 15.74 4.79 30.34
N LEU A 104 14.91 3.76 30.57
CA LEU A 104 14.27 3.01 29.50
C LEU A 104 13.36 3.92 28.65
N PHE A 105 12.64 4.86 29.25
CA PHE A 105 11.82 5.82 28.50
C PHE A 105 12.66 6.73 27.60
N LEU A 106 13.73 7.35 28.13
CA LEU A 106 14.68 8.15 27.36
C LEU A 106 15.32 7.35 26.23
N VAL A 107 15.70 6.12 26.50
CA VAL A 107 16.42 5.26 25.57
C VAL A 107 15.52 4.66 24.49
N PHE A 108 14.33 4.18 24.85
CA PHE A 108 13.47 3.44 23.91
C PHE A 108 12.46 4.33 23.20
N ILE A 109 12.29 5.58 23.63
CA ILE A 109 11.35 6.52 22.99
C ILE A 109 12.08 7.72 22.40
N LEU A 110 12.90 8.43 23.19
CA LEU A 110 13.54 9.67 22.70
C LEU A 110 14.70 9.38 21.73
N PHE A 111 15.50 8.33 21.95
CA PHE A 111 16.65 8.05 21.09
C PHE A 111 16.26 7.44 19.72
N PRO A 112 15.31 6.50 19.60
CA PRO A 112 14.74 6.08 18.31
C PRO A 112 14.07 7.22 17.56
N ALA A 113 13.36 8.11 18.26
CA ALA A 113 12.78 9.30 17.62
C ALA A 113 13.88 10.19 17.02
N PHE A 114 14.98 10.41 17.74
CA PHE A 114 16.10 11.22 17.26
C PHE A 114 16.91 10.54 16.14
N THR A 115 17.12 9.23 16.22
CA THR A 115 17.88 8.47 15.23
C THR A 115 17.07 8.19 13.96
N SER A 116 15.75 8.02 14.03
CA SER A 116 14.91 7.90 12.82
C SER A 116 15.07 9.11 11.89
N HIS A 117 15.31 10.30 12.45
CA HIS A 117 15.60 11.51 11.68
C HIS A 117 16.96 11.44 10.93
N ILE A 118 17.91 10.64 11.42
CA ILE A 118 19.23 10.41 10.80
C ILE A 118 19.14 9.39 9.65
N TRP A 119 18.08 8.58 9.58
CA TRP A 119 17.84 7.59 8.54
C TRP A 119 16.67 7.99 7.62
N SER A 120 16.49 9.30 7.42
CA SER A 120 15.51 9.83 6.47
C SER A 120 15.88 9.43 5.04
N PHE A 121 14.89 9.18 4.17
CA PHE A 121 15.12 8.83 2.77
C PHE A 121 15.98 9.89 2.06
N ARG A 122 15.92 11.14 2.55
CA ARG A 122 16.77 12.26 2.15
C ARG A 122 18.28 12.04 2.34
N LEU A 123 18.69 11.27 3.35
CA LEU A 123 20.11 11.08 3.70
C LEU A 123 20.77 9.91 2.96
N GLY A 124 20.00 8.95 2.47
CA GLY A 124 20.50 7.82 1.69
C GLY A 124 19.39 6.98 1.08
N TYR A 125 19.46 6.78 -0.23
CA TYR A 125 18.66 5.80 -0.97
C TYR A 125 19.52 5.07 -1.99
N GLU A 126 19.18 3.82 -2.26
CA GLU A 126 19.77 3.06 -3.35
C GLU A 126 18.90 3.21 -4.60
N GLU A 127 19.47 3.71 -5.70
CA GLU A 127 18.82 3.71 -7.01
C GLU A 127 19.08 2.39 -7.72
N ILE A 128 18.01 1.64 -7.98
CA ILE A 128 18.04 0.37 -8.69
C ILE A 128 17.42 0.59 -10.07
N GLN A 129 18.23 0.51 -11.12
CA GLN A 129 17.78 0.49 -12.51
C GLN A 129 17.16 -0.88 -12.81
N VAL A 130 15.90 -0.90 -13.24
CA VAL A 130 15.14 -2.14 -13.42
C VAL A 130 14.90 -2.44 -14.89
N GLY A 131 14.38 -1.47 -15.66
CA GLY A 131 14.09 -1.64 -17.09
C GLY A 131 13.09 -2.76 -17.42
N LYS A 132 12.17 -3.09 -16.49
CA LYS A 132 11.24 -4.22 -16.64
C LYS A 132 9.91 -3.74 -17.21
N GLU A 133 9.48 -4.30 -18.34
CA GLU A 133 8.14 -4.06 -18.86
C GLU A 133 7.07 -4.62 -17.91
N ILE A 134 6.03 -3.82 -17.67
CA ILE A 134 4.86 -4.16 -16.89
C ILE A 134 3.77 -4.60 -17.86
N THR A 135 3.48 -5.90 -17.83
CA THR A 135 2.45 -6.52 -18.66
C THR A 135 1.27 -6.98 -17.82
N PHE A 136 0.07 -6.88 -18.40
CA PHE A 136 -1.16 -7.44 -17.84
C PHE A 136 -1.99 -8.00 -19.00
N ASN A 137 -2.72 -9.09 -18.74
CA ASN A 137 -3.52 -9.75 -19.78
C ASN A 137 -4.71 -8.86 -20.16
N GLU A 138 -4.82 -8.51 -21.44
CA GLU A 138 -5.89 -7.65 -21.97
C GLU A 138 -7.29 -8.19 -21.65
N ASN A 139 -7.49 -9.51 -21.73
CA ASN A 139 -8.78 -10.14 -21.44
C ASN A 139 -9.18 -9.96 -19.96
N LEU A 140 -8.21 -9.75 -19.06
CA LEU A 140 -8.51 -9.47 -17.65
C LEU A 140 -8.95 -8.01 -17.44
N CYS A 141 -8.67 -7.10 -18.37
CA CYS A 141 -9.10 -5.70 -18.25
C CYS A 141 -10.61 -5.52 -18.39
N GLU A 142 -11.31 -6.46 -19.05
CA GLU A 142 -12.78 -6.53 -19.09
C GLU A 142 -13.39 -6.72 -17.69
N TYR A 143 -12.66 -7.38 -16.79
CA TYR A 143 -13.07 -7.63 -15.42
C TYR A 143 -12.48 -6.57 -14.50
N ARG A 144 -13.26 -5.53 -14.23
CA ARG A 144 -12.84 -4.40 -13.39
C ARG A 144 -12.12 -4.83 -12.11
N THR A 145 -12.65 -5.82 -11.39
CA THR A 145 -12.09 -6.31 -10.12
C THR A 145 -10.68 -6.89 -10.25
N ALA A 146 -10.27 -7.32 -11.43
CA ALA A 146 -8.93 -7.86 -11.70
C ALA A 146 -7.83 -6.79 -11.64
N TRP A 147 -8.17 -5.51 -11.83
CA TRP A 147 -7.20 -4.42 -11.85
C TRP A 147 -7.53 -3.26 -10.90
N LEU A 148 -8.79 -3.15 -10.43
CA LEU A 148 -9.30 -2.05 -9.60
C LEU A 148 -8.45 -1.72 -8.36
N TYR A 149 -7.77 -2.72 -7.79
CA TYR A 149 -6.96 -2.61 -6.57
C TYR A 149 -5.46 -2.81 -6.80
N ASP A 150 -5.06 -3.03 -8.07
CA ASP A 150 -3.66 -3.16 -8.44
C ASP A 150 -3.28 -1.98 -9.34
N PHE A 151 -2.44 -1.09 -8.80
CA PHE A 151 -2.01 0.11 -9.51
C PHE A 151 -1.27 -0.20 -10.82
N LYS A 152 -0.48 -1.28 -10.87
CA LYS A 152 0.24 -1.68 -12.08
C LYS A 152 -0.73 -2.20 -13.14
N ALA A 153 -1.64 -3.08 -12.75
CA ALA A 153 -2.67 -3.59 -13.66
C ALA A 153 -3.57 -2.45 -14.16
N SER A 154 -3.95 -1.52 -13.28
CA SER A 154 -4.74 -0.33 -13.61
C SER A 154 -4.06 0.54 -14.66
N MET A 155 -2.76 0.81 -14.52
CA MET A 155 -2.01 1.57 -15.54
C MET A 155 -2.02 0.85 -16.89
N VAL A 156 -1.80 -0.46 -16.92
CA VAL A 156 -1.83 -1.24 -18.17
C VAL A 156 -3.21 -1.19 -18.82
N CYS A 157 -4.27 -1.46 -18.05
CA CYS A 157 -5.64 -1.45 -18.58
C CYS A 157 -6.07 -0.06 -19.07
N THR A 158 -5.79 1.01 -18.32
CA THR A 158 -6.26 2.36 -18.69
C THR A 158 -5.40 3.03 -19.75
N ILE A 159 -4.06 2.92 -19.65
CA ILE A 159 -3.14 3.62 -20.55
C ILE A 159 -2.91 2.82 -21.83
N LYS A 160 -2.45 1.57 -21.71
CA LYS A 160 -2.07 0.73 -22.86
C LYS A 160 -3.29 0.21 -23.61
N TYR A 161 -4.28 -0.34 -22.90
CA TYR A 161 -5.49 -0.90 -23.53
C TYR A 161 -6.67 0.08 -23.62
N GLY A 162 -6.57 1.26 -23.03
CA GLY A 162 -7.54 2.33 -23.23
C GLY A 162 -8.87 2.20 -22.50
N TYR A 163 -8.95 1.38 -21.45
CA TYR A 163 -10.16 1.23 -20.67
C TYR A 163 -10.53 2.53 -19.94
N GLY A 164 -11.73 3.03 -20.23
CA GLY A 164 -12.23 4.27 -19.64
C GLY A 164 -11.45 5.52 -20.03
N LYS A 165 -10.87 5.55 -21.23
CA LYS A 165 -10.21 6.74 -21.77
C LYS A 165 -11.15 7.94 -21.92
N VAL A 166 -10.58 9.13 -21.80
CA VAL A 166 -11.22 10.43 -22.09
C VAL A 166 -10.47 11.20 -23.16
N ASN A 167 -11.17 11.85 -24.07
CA ASN A 167 -10.52 12.70 -25.07
C ASN A 167 -10.55 14.16 -24.59
N ILE A 168 -9.45 14.60 -23.97
CA ILE A 168 -9.24 15.99 -23.53
C ILE A 168 -8.12 16.55 -24.39
N ARG A 169 -8.39 17.62 -25.13
CA ARG A 169 -7.39 18.33 -25.93
C ARG A 169 -6.76 19.45 -25.11
N LEU A 170 -5.44 19.51 -25.11
CA LEU A 170 -4.66 20.57 -24.50
C LEU A 170 -4.43 21.70 -25.49
N ASN A 171 -4.22 22.91 -24.99
CA ASN A 171 -3.96 24.08 -25.82
C ASN A 171 -2.50 24.15 -26.29
N SER A 172 -1.58 23.53 -25.55
CA SER A 172 -0.15 23.51 -25.88
C SER A 172 0.36 22.08 -26.07
N THR A 173 1.26 21.92 -27.05
CA THR A 173 2.07 20.72 -27.24
C THR A 173 3.44 20.84 -26.57
N ASN A 174 3.79 22.00 -25.99
CA ASN A 174 5.00 22.14 -25.20
C ASN A 174 4.86 21.29 -23.92
N PRO A 175 5.79 20.37 -23.61
CA PRO A 175 5.63 19.45 -22.48
C PRO A 175 5.41 20.14 -21.13
N MET A 176 6.10 21.26 -20.87
CA MET A 176 5.95 21.99 -19.61
C MET A 176 4.58 22.66 -19.52
N GLU A 177 4.18 23.38 -20.58
CA GLU A 177 2.89 24.07 -20.61
C GLU A 177 1.73 23.07 -20.55
N ALA A 178 1.83 21.96 -21.27
CA ALA A 178 0.87 20.87 -21.25
C ALA A 178 0.75 20.24 -19.85
N GLY A 179 1.88 19.96 -19.20
CA GLY A 179 1.90 19.45 -17.82
C GLY A 179 1.23 20.43 -16.83
N VAL A 180 1.56 21.72 -16.93
CA VAL A 180 0.95 22.78 -16.10
C VAL A 180 -0.56 22.90 -16.37
N GLU A 181 -0.99 22.81 -17.63
CA GLU A 181 -2.39 22.88 -18.02
C GLU A 181 -3.19 21.71 -17.42
N VAL A 182 -2.69 20.48 -17.57
CA VAL A 182 -3.33 19.28 -16.99
C VAL A 182 -3.33 19.34 -15.46
N GLN A 183 -2.24 19.81 -14.84
CA GLN A 183 -2.18 19.96 -13.39
C GLN A 183 -3.22 20.95 -12.86
N ARG A 184 -3.40 22.10 -13.55
CA ARG A 184 -4.46 23.05 -13.20
C ARG A 184 -5.83 22.42 -13.35
N PHE A 185 -6.04 21.65 -14.42
CA PHE A 185 -7.29 20.94 -14.66
C PHE A 185 -7.62 19.92 -13.56
N ILE A 186 -6.70 19.02 -13.20
CA ILE A 186 -6.94 18.02 -12.14
C ILE A 186 -7.13 18.70 -10.77
N SER A 187 -6.45 19.82 -10.52
CA SER A 187 -6.54 20.54 -9.24
C SER A 187 -7.90 21.24 -9.03
N GLN A 188 -8.71 21.37 -10.08
CA GLN A 188 -10.10 21.84 -9.97
C GLN A 188 -11.06 20.72 -9.55
N ILE A 189 -10.63 19.46 -9.62
CA ILE A 189 -11.43 18.30 -9.22
C ILE A 189 -11.22 18.07 -7.71
N PRO A 190 -12.28 18.05 -6.89
CA PRO A 190 -12.17 17.76 -5.46
C PRO A 190 -11.45 16.45 -5.15
N TYR A 191 -10.69 16.48 -4.05
CA TYR A 191 -10.00 15.30 -3.54
C TYR A 191 -10.89 14.46 -2.62
N ASP A 192 -10.88 13.15 -2.81
CA ASP A 192 -11.71 12.18 -2.11
C ASP A 192 -11.07 11.71 -0.79
N TYR A 193 -11.00 12.62 0.19
CA TYR A 193 -10.45 12.30 1.51
C TYR A 193 -11.22 11.17 2.21
N ALA A 194 -12.54 11.09 2.01
CA ALA A 194 -13.37 10.04 2.59
C ALA A 194 -12.97 8.64 2.10
N ARG A 195 -12.59 8.50 0.81
CA ARG A 195 -12.08 7.23 0.29
C ARG A 195 -10.73 6.87 0.89
N LEU A 196 -9.81 7.82 1.09
CA LEU A 196 -8.55 7.54 1.76
C LEU A 196 -8.75 7.06 3.19
N GLU A 197 -9.60 7.74 3.96
CA GLU A 197 -9.91 7.37 5.35
C GLU A 197 -10.57 6.00 5.47
N SER A 198 -11.30 5.56 4.45
CA SER A 198 -12.01 4.28 4.46
C SER A 198 -11.08 3.05 4.39
N GLY A 199 -9.81 3.22 4.03
CA GLY A 199 -8.87 2.12 3.80
C GLY A 199 -9.14 1.30 2.54
N PHE A 200 -10.14 1.67 1.74
CA PHE A 200 -10.46 1.03 0.45
C PHE A 200 -9.93 1.88 -0.71
N SER A 201 -8.68 1.67 -1.12
CA SER A 201 -8.09 2.34 -2.27
C SER A 201 -8.41 1.60 -3.58
N TYR A 202 -9.60 1.86 -4.13
CA TYR A 202 -9.90 1.48 -5.51
C TYR A 202 -9.51 2.59 -6.49
N ILE A 203 -9.10 2.19 -7.69
CA ILE A 203 -8.62 3.08 -8.75
C ILE A 203 -9.74 3.39 -9.75
N GLN A 204 -9.95 4.66 -10.03
CA GLN A 204 -10.90 5.12 -11.03
C GLN A 204 -10.24 5.17 -12.40
N THR A 205 -10.99 4.80 -13.45
CA THR A 205 -10.58 5.15 -14.81
C THR A 205 -10.63 6.67 -15.01
N PRO A 206 -9.87 7.21 -15.98
CA PRO A 206 -9.98 8.63 -16.34
C PRO A 206 -11.42 9.11 -16.58
N ARG A 207 -12.25 8.32 -17.28
CA ARG A 207 -13.67 8.63 -17.51
C ARG A 207 -14.48 8.71 -16.22
N GLU A 208 -14.17 7.89 -15.24
CA GLU A 208 -14.83 7.92 -13.94
C GLU A 208 -14.40 9.11 -13.10
N THR A 209 -13.09 9.41 -13.07
CA THR A 209 -12.56 10.60 -12.36
C THR A 209 -13.24 11.87 -12.87
N ILE A 210 -13.37 12.01 -14.19
CA ILE A 210 -14.10 13.12 -14.82
C ILE A 210 -15.60 13.06 -14.52
N GLY A 211 -16.23 11.90 -14.68
CA GLY A 211 -17.67 11.74 -14.52
C GLY A 211 -18.14 11.97 -13.09
N ARG A 212 -17.37 11.52 -12.10
CA ARG A 212 -17.67 11.68 -10.67
C ARG A 212 -17.23 13.03 -10.13
N ARG A 213 -16.31 13.71 -10.82
CA ARG A 213 -15.70 14.98 -10.39
C ARG A 213 -15.11 14.88 -8.98
N ILE A 214 -14.52 13.72 -8.66
CA ILE A 214 -13.83 13.49 -7.39
C ILE A 214 -12.84 12.33 -7.57
N GLY A 215 -11.64 12.45 -7.00
CA GLY A 215 -10.56 11.48 -7.19
C GLY A 215 -9.55 11.45 -6.03
N VAL A 216 -8.66 10.46 -6.03
CA VAL A 216 -7.46 10.44 -5.17
C VAL A 216 -6.19 10.51 -6.04
N CYS A 217 -5.02 10.59 -5.41
CA CYS A 217 -3.72 10.73 -6.08
C CYS A 217 -3.50 9.74 -7.24
N SER A 218 -3.82 8.46 -7.08
CA SER A 218 -3.70 7.44 -8.14
C SER A 218 -4.59 7.71 -9.35
N ASP A 219 -5.82 8.17 -9.12
CA ASP A 219 -6.77 8.50 -10.19
C ASP A 219 -6.27 9.71 -11.00
N PHE A 220 -5.75 10.72 -10.31
CA PHE A 220 -5.22 11.94 -10.92
C PHE A 220 -3.92 11.68 -11.68
N ALA A 221 -3.03 10.83 -11.15
CA ALA A 221 -1.81 10.42 -11.85
C ALA A 221 -2.14 9.70 -13.17
N ILE A 222 -3.08 8.75 -13.14
CA ILE A 222 -3.51 8.00 -14.35
C ILE A 222 -4.21 8.93 -15.35
N LEU A 223 -5.14 9.78 -14.90
CA LEU A 223 -5.81 10.76 -15.75
C LEU A 223 -4.79 11.70 -16.41
N THR A 224 -3.82 12.20 -15.63
CA THR A 224 -2.78 13.11 -16.15
C THR A 224 -1.93 12.43 -17.20
N ALA A 225 -1.46 11.21 -16.93
CA ALA A 225 -0.66 10.45 -17.88
C ALA A 225 -1.42 10.16 -19.17
N GLN A 226 -2.70 9.77 -19.08
CA GLN A 226 -3.52 9.50 -20.24
C GLN A 226 -3.73 10.76 -21.11
N VAL A 227 -4.07 11.89 -20.49
CA VAL A 227 -4.28 13.16 -21.21
C VAL A 227 -3.00 13.63 -21.89
N LEU A 228 -1.85 13.57 -21.22
CA LEU A 228 -0.58 13.96 -21.81
C LEU A 228 -0.21 13.07 -23.01
N LEU A 229 -0.33 11.75 -22.88
CA LEU A 229 -0.05 10.81 -23.97
C LEU A 229 -0.97 11.04 -25.17
N ASP A 230 -2.28 11.21 -24.96
CA ASP A 230 -3.25 11.46 -26.03
C ASP A 230 -3.03 12.81 -26.75
N ASN A 231 -2.26 13.72 -26.15
CA ASN A 231 -1.84 15.00 -26.74
C ASN A 231 -0.41 14.97 -27.30
N ASN A 232 0.14 13.77 -27.58
CA ASN A 232 1.48 13.54 -28.10
C ASN A 232 2.62 14.05 -27.18
N VAL A 233 2.35 14.21 -25.88
CA VAL A 233 3.40 14.49 -24.89
C VAL A 233 3.89 13.15 -24.34
N SER A 234 5.06 12.74 -24.79
CA SER A 234 5.66 11.42 -24.48
C SER A 234 7.18 11.53 -24.42
N PRO A 235 7.88 10.74 -23.56
CA PRO A 235 7.32 9.82 -22.58
C PRO A 235 6.73 10.54 -21.37
N VAL A 236 5.73 9.91 -20.73
CA VAL A 236 5.20 10.35 -19.43
C VAL A 236 5.71 9.42 -18.35
N TYR A 237 5.90 9.94 -17.15
CA TYR A 237 6.34 9.16 -15.99
C TYR A 237 5.25 9.15 -14.93
N ILE A 238 5.15 8.05 -14.18
CA ILE A 238 4.35 7.98 -12.96
C ILE A 238 5.31 7.68 -11.80
N ILE A 239 5.26 8.52 -10.77
CA ILE A 239 6.00 8.35 -9.53
C ILE A 239 5.05 7.75 -8.50
N HIS A 240 5.34 6.53 -8.07
CA HIS A 240 4.59 5.83 -7.04
C HIS A 240 5.44 5.70 -5.78
N THR A 241 5.15 6.54 -4.79
CA THR A 241 5.82 6.55 -3.50
C THR A 241 5.09 5.65 -2.53
N LEU A 242 5.81 4.72 -1.89
CA LEU A 242 5.31 3.81 -0.88
C LEU A 242 5.84 4.22 0.48
N PHE A 243 4.94 4.45 1.44
CA PHE A 243 5.30 4.82 2.81
C PHE A 243 5.41 3.60 3.72
N LYS A 244 6.24 3.70 4.76
CA LYS A 244 6.35 2.66 5.78
C LYS A 244 5.09 2.68 6.65
N GLY A 245 4.48 1.51 6.86
CA GLY A 245 3.28 1.37 7.70
C GLY A 245 1.98 1.87 7.07
N ASP A 246 2.03 2.40 5.84
CA ASP A 246 0.83 2.85 5.13
C ASP A 246 0.10 1.68 4.46
N ILE A 247 -1.16 1.53 4.82
CA ILE A 247 -2.08 0.51 4.29
C ILE A 247 -2.86 1.00 3.07
N THR A 248 -2.84 2.31 2.78
CA THR A 248 -3.64 2.92 1.71
C THR A 248 -3.02 2.79 0.32
N GLY A 249 -1.74 2.40 0.25
CA GLY A 249 -1.03 2.11 -0.99
C GLY A 249 -0.05 3.20 -1.44
N GLY A 250 0.18 4.22 -0.61
CA GLY A 250 1.15 5.28 -0.85
C GLY A 250 0.58 6.49 -1.59
N HIS A 251 1.47 7.24 -2.25
CA HIS A 251 1.14 8.40 -3.07
C HIS A 251 1.54 8.19 -4.52
N ALA A 252 0.75 8.69 -5.45
CA ALA A 252 1.01 8.58 -6.87
C ALA A 252 0.84 9.94 -7.56
N THR A 253 1.79 10.27 -8.43
CA THR A 253 1.79 11.53 -9.20
C THR A 253 2.35 11.30 -10.60
N ALA A 254 2.01 12.17 -11.54
CA ALA A 254 2.54 12.14 -12.90
C ALA A 254 3.77 13.05 -13.02
N ALA A 255 4.61 12.78 -14.01
CA ALA A 255 5.85 13.49 -14.22
C ALA A 255 6.27 13.54 -15.70
N LEU A 256 7.06 14.54 -16.06
CA LEU A 256 7.67 14.69 -17.39
C LEU A 256 9.16 14.97 -17.26
N PHE A 257 9.96 14.38 -18.15
CA PHE A 257 11.38 14.67 -18.24
C PHE A 257 11.62 15.80 -19.25
N ILE A 258 12.01 16.98 -18.75
CA ILE A 258 12.11 18.21 -19.54
C ILE A 258 13.50 18.80 -19.30
N ASN A 259 14.30 18.92 -20.37
CA ASN A 259 15.64 19.51 -20.34
C ASN A 259 16.57 18.93 -19.27
N GLY A 260 16.55 17.61 -19.06
CA GLY A 260 17.40 16.93 -18.07
C GLY A 260 16.80 16.86 -16.66
N THR A 261 15.64 17.47 -16.44
CA THR A 261 14.98 17.51 -15.13
C THR A 261 13.67 16.74 -15.16
N LEU A 262 13.45 15.89 -14.17
CA LEU A 262 12.15 15.23 -13.96
C LEU A 262 11.24 16.16 -13.15
N TRP A 263 10.19 16.67 -13.80
CA TRP A 263 9.19 17.56 -13.22
C TRP A 263 7.96 16.79 -12.81
N ILE A 264 7.44 17.09 -11.62
CA ILE A 264 6.31 16.41 -10.99
C ILE A 264 5.07 17.30 -11.08
N PHE A 265 3.96 16.70 -11.52
CA PHE A 265 2.66 17.34 -11.69
C PHE A 265 1.64 16.64 -10.78
N ASP A 266 1.51 17.17 -9.56
CA ASP A 266 0.68 16.59 -8.51
C ASP A 266 -0.60 17.40 -8.29
N TRP A 267 -1.63 16.76 -7.76
CA TRP A 267 -2.90 17.40 -7.45
C TRP A 267 -2.72 18.47 -6.38
N GLY A 268 -3.25 19.67 -6.61
CA GLY A 268 -3.33 20.74 -5.61
C GLY A 268 -2.02 21.44 -5.27
N SER A 269 -0.92 21.13 -5.96
CA SER A 269 0.39 21.76 -5.76
C SER A 269 0.81 22.59 -6.98
N ALA A 270 1.99 23.20 -6.94
CA ALA A 270 2.68 23.76 -8.12
C ALA A 270 3.63 22.69 -8.69
N PRO A 271 3.99 22.73 -9.99
CA PRO A 271 4.97 21.79 -10.52
C PRO A 271 6.30 21.98 -9.81
N VAL A 272 6.90 20.88 -9.39
CA VAL A 272 8.19 20.87 -8.66
C VAL A 272 9.13 19.88 -9.29
N THR A 273 10.42 20.02 -9.03
CA THR A 273 11.41 19.01 -9.44
C THR A 273 11.25 17.74 -8.60
N PHE A 274 11.72 16.60 -9.14
CA PHE A 274 11.69 15.34 -8.41
C PHE A 274 12.44 15.42 -7.06
N SER A 275 13.54 16.16 -6.98
CA SER A 275 14.28 16.38 -5.72
C SER A 275 13.44 17.12 -4.69
N GLU A 276 12.78 18.21 -5.10
CA GLU A 276 11.90 19.00 -4.20
C GLU A 276 10.67 18.20 -3.76
N TYR A 277 10.12 17.38 -4.66
CA TYR A 277 9.03 16.45 -4.34
C TYR A 277 9.44 15.44 -3.26
N LEU A 278 10.60 14.80 -3.42
CA LEU A 278 11.13 13.86 -2.43
C LEU A 278 11.38 14.53 -1.08
N ASP A 279 12.01 15.71 -1.09
CA ASP A 279 12.25 16.51 0.12
C ASP A 279 10.95 16.89 0.84
N THR A 280 9.88 17.17 0.09
CA THR A 280 8.58 17.53 0.65
C THR A 280 7.90 16.33 1.26
N ILE A 281 7.88 15.21 0.54
CA ILE A 281 7.19 14.00 0.98
C ILE A 281 7.89 13.32 2.17
N ASP A 282 9.22 13.24 2.17
CA ASP A 282 10.00 12.62 3.25
C ASP A 282 9.86 13.38 4.58
N ARG A 283 9.56 14.69 4.54
CA ARG A 283 9.23 15.47 5.75
C ARG A 283 7.88 15.13 6.34
N LEU A 284 6.95 14.65 5.51
CA LEU A 284 5.57 14.36 5.91
C LEU A 284 5.41 12.90 6.32
N TRP A 285 6.09 11.98 5.62
CA TRP A 285 5.93 10.54 5.76
C TRP A 285 7.25 9.81 5.57
N GLU A 286 7.47 8.73 6.31
CA GLU A 286 8.66 7.88 6.14
C GLU A 286 8.56 7.08 4.83
N VAL A 287 9.35 7.47 3.83
CA VAL A 287 9.38 6.84 2.51
C VAL A 287 10.11 5.51 2.56
N ARG A 288 9.43 4.43 2.19
CA ARG A 288 10.05 3.10 2.04
C ARG A 288 10.69 2.93 0.67
N GLU A 289 9.95 3.28 -0.37
CA GLU A 289 10.32 3.00 -1.75
C GLU A 289 9.62 3.99 -2.69
N VAL A 290 10.33 4.47 -3.71
CA VAL A 290 9.76 5.26 -4.80
C VAL A 290 9.98 4.51 -6.11
N ARG A 291 8.89 4.16 -6.78
CA ARG A 291 8.89 3.48 -8.07
C ARG A 291 8.61 4.49 -9.17
N VAL A 292 9.45 4.50 -10.19
CA VAL A 292 9.26 5.38 -11.36
C VAL A 292 8.92 4.51 -12.55
N TYR A 293 7.71 4.69 -13.06
CA TYR A 293 7.25 4.05 -14.28
C TYR A 293 7.43 5.02 -15.45
N ARG A 294 7.98 4.55 -16.56
CA ARG A 294 8.02 5.25 -17.84
C ARG A 294 6.93 4.71 -18.74
N LEU A 295 6.06 5.58 -19.21
CA LEU A 295 4.88 5.27 -19.99
C LEU A 295 5.01 5.87 -21.41
N THR A 296 4.63 5.07 -22.38
CA THR A 296 4.31 5.49 -23.75
C THR A 296 2.93 4.93 -24.11
N GLU A 297 2.41 5.21 -25.31
CA GLU A 297 1.12 4.66 -25.74
C GLU A 297 1.10 3.12 -25.78
N SER A 298 2.24 2.48 -26.04
CA SER A 298 2.32 1.03 -26.26
C SER A 298 3.04 0.26 -25.15
N SER A 299 3.80 0.95 -24.29
CA SER A 299 4.63 0.30 -23.28
C SER A 299 4.59 1.03 -21.93
N ILE A 300 4.67 0.22 -20.88
CA ILE A 300 4.81 0.67 -19.50
C ILE A 300 6.00 -0.06 -18.91
N VAL A 301 7.03 0.68 -18.54
CA VAL A 301 8.29 0.12 -18.03
C VAL A 301 8.51 0.62 -16.61
N LEU A 302 8.79 -0.28 -15.67
CA LEU A 302 9.38 0.09 -14.40
C LEU A 302 10.83 0.46 -14.66
N ASP A 303 11.09 1.77 -14.74
CA ASP A 303 12.38 2.35 -15.14
C ASP A 303 13.39 2.17 -14.01
N ARG A 304 13.06 2.76 -12.85
CA ARG A 304 13.92 2.78 -11.67
C ARG A 304 13.12 2.66 -10.38
N VAL A 305 13.78 2.17 -9.35
CA VAL A 305 13.27 2.07 -7.99
C VAL A 305 14.28 2.68 -7.05
N TYR A 306 13.85 3.67 -6.28
CA TYR A 306 14.63 4.23 -5.18
C TYR A 306 14.17 3.56 -3.90
N LYS A 307 15.05 2.81 -3.23
CA LYS A 307 14.74 2.19 -1.94
C LYS A 307 15.42 2.97 -0.83
N GLY A 308 14.67 3.31 0.22
CA GLY A 308 15.29 3.83 1.43
C GLY A 308 16.25 2.79 1.98
N GLU A 309 17.39 3.23 2.50
CA GLU A 309 18.33 2.31 3.15
C GLU A 309 17.59 1.57 4.28
N PRO A 310 17.71 0.23 4.38
CA PRO A 310 17.13 -0.49 5.48
C PRO A 310 17.74 0.05 6.77
N GLU A 311 16.90 0.58 7.66
CA GLU A 311 17.33 1.01 9.00
C GLU A 311 18.09 -0.17 9.63
N SER A 312 19.42 -0.03 9.75
CA SER A 312 20.24 -1.11 10.29
C SER A 312 19.94 -1.23 11.78
N ASP A 313 19.03 -2.14 12.13
CA ASP A 313 18.70 -2.46 13.52
C ASP A 313 19.92 -2.95 14.33
N ALA A 314 21.06 -3.22 13.69
CA ALA A 314 22.31 -3.61 14.34
C ALA A 314 22.70 -2.65 15.48
N TRP A 315 22.47 -1.34 15.33
CA TRP A 315 22.73 -0.40 16.41
C TRP A 315 21.80 -0.64 17.61
N ARG A 316 20.51 -0.97 17.38
CA ARG A 316 19.55 -1.30 18.44
C ARG A 316 20.01 -2.53 19.20
N TYR A 317 20.58 -3.53 18.50
CA TYR A 317 21.15 -4.73 19.12
C TYR A 317 22.41 -4.42 19.94
N VAL A 318 23.40 -3.71 19.36
CA VAL A 318 24.64 -3.31 20.06
C VAL A 318 24.32 -2.47 21.29
N TYR A 319 23.36 -1.56 21.17
CA TYR A 319 22.95 -0.68 22.25
C TYR A 319 22.18 -1.45 23.35
N THR A 320 21.25 -2.32 22.98
CA THR A 320 20.55 -3.22 23.92
C THR A 320 21.55 -4.09 24.67
N LEU A 321 22.55 -4.64 23.97
CA LEU A 321 23.61 -5.42 24.58
C LEU A 321 24.42 -4.58 25.58
N THR A 322 24.76 -3.35 25.21
CA THR A 322 25.51 -2.42 26.08
C THR A 322 24.70 -2.09 27.34
N MET A 323 23.39 -1.87 27.21
CA MET A 323 22.48 -1.65 28.33
C MET A 323 22.37 -2.88 29.24
N LEU A 324 22.23 -4.08 28.66
CA LEU A 324 22.19 -5.33 29.43
C LEU A 324 23.49 -5.55 30.21
N ILE A 325 24.64 -5.27 29.60
CA ILE A 325 25.95 -5.31 30.27
C ILE A 325 26.00 -4.27 31.39
N GLY A 326 25.54 -3.03 31.16
CA GLY A 326 25.49 -1.99 32.18
C GLY A 326 24.62 -2.36 33.38
N ILE A 327 23.41 -2.87 33.13
CA ILE A 327 22.50 -3.36 34.17
C ILE A 327 23.14 -4.53 34.93
N PHE A 328 23.74 -5.48 34.21
CA PHE A 328 24.44 -6.62 34.81
C PHE A 328 25.58 -6.16 35.72
N ILE A 329 26.40 -5.17 35.30
CA ILE A 329 27.49 -4.62 36.12
C ILE A 329 26.96 -3.92 37.38
N ILE A 330 25.89 -3.14 37.25
CA ILE A 330 25.27 -2.42 38.38
C ILE A 330 24.64 -3.41 39.37
N LYS A 331 23.92 -4.41 38.87
CA LYS A 331 23.18 -5.39 39.69
C LYS A 331 24.00 -6.59 40.14
N ARG A 332 25.19 -6.82 39.56
CA ARG A 332 26.16 -7.85 39.97
C ARG A 332 26.40 -7.87 41.48
N ARG A 333 26.49 -6.71 42.13
CA ARG A 333 26.74 -6.62 43.58
C ARG A 333 25.57 -7.14 44.41
N GLU A 334 24.34 -7.00 43.94
CA GLU A 334 23.15 -7.52 44.61
C GLU A 334 22.99 -9.03 44.41
N TRP A 335 23.49 -9.56 43.29
CA TRP A 335 23.39 -10.99 42.96
C TRP A 335 24.49 -11.84 43.60
N LEU A 336 25.64 -11.25 43.95
CA LEU A 336 26.72 -11.93 44.68
C LEU A 336 26.41 -12.17 46.17
N TRP A 337 25.27 -11.68 46.67
CA TRP A 337 24.84 -11.80 48.07
C TRP A 337 23.61 -12.72 48.26
N ILE A 338 23.20 -13.40 47.19
CA ILE A 338 22.25 -14.54 47.19
C ILE A 338 23.07 -15.78 46.85
#